data_AF-A0A0A9CUQ5-F1
#
_entry.id   AF-A0A0A9CUQ5-F1
#
_cell.length_a   1.000
_cell.length_b   1.000
_cell.length_c   1.000
_cell.angle_alpha   90.00
_cell.angle_beta   90.00
_cell.angle_gamma   90.00
#
_symmetry.space_group_name_H-M   'P 1'
#
loop_
_entity.id
_entity.type
_entity.pdbx_description
1 polymer ?
#
loop_
_entity_poly.entity_id
_entity_poly.type
_entity_poly.pdbx_seq_one_letter_code
_entity_poly.pdbx_strand_id
1 'polypeptide(L)'
;MYGHGELPQAFCRCAAVKGALYVLRMPVAALLMDEEKKNFVGARLPSGQDILCQQLILDPSYKVPPTLDVPCDGSDSNLPRRVARGICIISKSVKQDSSNVLVVFPPKSLEDQQVAAVWVLQLSSNLAVCPPGKFMAYLSTPCADASTGKQCIKKAIDVLFNPQASDGSEGHLETTNESNEDVKPTLIWSCVYVQEITQGTSGSLLSCPMPDASLDYRNILEATKKLFSDIFPNEEFLPRKSAPVYADDDSDSAE
;
A
#
# COMPACT_ATOMS: atom_id res chain seq x y z
N MET A 1 10.90 -4.10 -8.61
CA MET A 1 11.84 -4.86 -7.76
C MET A 1 11.72 -4.32 -6.34
N TYR A 2 12.02 -5.12 -5.32
CA TYR A 2 11.96 -4.83 -3.87
C TYR A 2 10.58 -4.43 -3.32
N GLY A 3 9.53 -4.59 -4.13
CA GLY A 3 8.15 -4.34 -3.73
C GLY A 3 7.72 -2.88 -3.84
N HIS A 4 6.46 -2.63 -3.46
CA HIS A 4 5.82 -1.32 -3.63
C HIS A 4 6.32 -0.26 -2.62
N GLY A 5 7.03 -0.66 -1.57
CA GLY A 5 7.61 0.24 -0.56
C GLY A 5 8.74 1.13 -1.08
N GLU A 6 9.32 0.80 -2.24
CA GLU A 6 10.35 1.64 -2.88
C GLU A 6 9.76 2.90 -3.53
N LEU A 7 8.48 2.87 -3.93
CA LEU A 7 7.87 3.98 -4.65
C LEU A 7 7.78 5.26 -3.78
N PRO A 8 7.28 5.22 -2.53
CA PRO A 8 7.34 6.37 -1.64
C PRO A 8 8.78 6.85 -1.37
N GLN A 9 9.74 5.93 -1.22
CA GLN A 9 11.14 6.28 -0.97
C GLN A 9 11.75 7.04 -2.15
N ALA A 10 11.43 6.65 -3.39
CA ALA A 10 11.88 7.34 -4.59
C ALA A 10 11.37 8.79 -4.62
N PHE A 11 10.10 9.03 -4.29
CA PHE A 11 9.55 10.39 -4.20
C PHE A 11 10.19 11.18 -3.06
N CYS A 12 10.42 10.57 -1.89
CA CYS A 12 11.13 11.22 -0.79
C CYS A 12 12.54 11.65 -1.20
N ARG A 13 13.27 10.81 -1.94
CA ARG A 13 14.59 11.16 -2.48
C ARG A 13 14.50 12.33 -3.46
N CYS A 14 13.53 12.32 -4.37
CA CYS A 14 13.33 13.42 -5.33
C CYS A 14 13.11 14.77 -4.63
N ALA A 15 12.34 14.78 -3.54
CA ALA A 15 12.11 15.98 -2.73
C ALA A 15 13.36 16.37 -1.91
N ALA A 16 14.09 15.41 -1.34
CA ALA A 16 15.31 15.67 -0.57
C ALA A 16 16.40 16.34 -1.43
N VAL A 17 16.56 15.91 -2.69
CA VAL A 17 17.46 16.55 -3.67
C VAL A 17 17.08 18.01 -3.94
N LYS A 18 15.83 18.40 -3.65
CA LYS A 18 15.31 19.77 -3.76
C LYS A 18 15.26 20.52 -2.43
N GLY A 19 15.90 19.98 -1.38
CA GLY A 19 16.03 20.64 -0.09
C GLY A 19 14.97 20.25 0.94
N ALA A 20 14.10 19.28 0.65
CA ALA A 20 13.17 18.78 1.67
C ALA A 20 13.91 18.03 2.79
N LEU A 21 13.55 18.34 4.04
CA LEU A 21 14.09 17.69 5.23
C LEU A 21 13.20 16.52 5.65
N TYR A 22 13.82 15.38 5.93
CA TYR A 22 13.13 14.18 6.39
C TYR A 22 13.60 13.80 7.78
N VAL A 23 12.65 13.63 8.70
CA VAL A 23 12.95 13.20 10.07
C VAL A 23 12.04 12.06 10.45
N LEU A 24 12.62 10.89 10.71
CA LEU A 24 11.90 9.72 11.22
C LEU A 24 11.98 9.68 12.75
N ARG A 25 11.03 8.98 13.38
CA ARG A 25 10.95 8.84 14.84
C ARG A 25 10.84 10.18 15.59
N MET A 26 10.21 11.16 14.94
CA MET A 26 9.90 12.48 15.53
C MET A 26 8.38 12.66 15.54
N PRO A 27 7.69 12.26 16.62
CA PRO A 27 6.25 12.45 16.71
C PRO A 27 5.91 13.93 16.91
N VAL A 28 4.70 14.31 16.51
CA VAL A 28 4.13 15.63 16.77
C VAL A 28 3.27 15.55 18.04
N ALA A 29 3.53 16.44 19.01
CA ALA A 29 2.85 16.45 20.30
C ALA A 29 1.54 17.26 20.26
N ALA A 30 1.52 18.39 19.54
CA ALA A 30 0.33 19.23 19.40
C ALA A 30 0.36 20.03 18.09
N LEU A 31 -0.82 20.46 17.64
CA LEU A 31 -0.96 21.47 16.60
C LEU A 31 -1.10 22.85 17.25
N LEU A 32 -0.46 23.85 16.66
CA LEU A 32 -0.51 25.24 17.08
C LEU A 32 -1.59 25.96 16.27
N MET A 33 -2.46 26.71 16.96
CA MET A 33 -3.49 27.53 16.33
C MET A 33 -3.44 28.95 16.84
N ASP A 34 -3.74 29.88 15.95
CA ASP A 34 -3.97 31.28 16.27
C ASP A 34 -5.40 31.42 16.85
N GLU A 35 -5.52 31.84 18.10
CA GLU A 35 -6.82 31.97 18.78
C GLU A 35 -7.69 33.09 18.20
N GLU A 36 -7.08 34.14 17.64
CA GLU A 36 -7.82 35.27 17.07
C GLU A 36 -8.37 34.93 15.69
N LYS A 37 -7.56 34.27 14.86
CA LYS A 37 -7.91 33.94 13.46
C LYS A 37 -8.50 32.55 13.30
N LYS A 38 -8.47 31.72 14.36
CA LYS A 38 -8.86 30.29 14.35
C LYS A 38 -8.17 29.50 13.23
N ASN A 39 -6.94 29.87 12.89
CA ASN A 39 -6.18 29.25 11.81
C ASN A 39 -4.99 28.46 12.35
N PHE A 40 -4.64 27.40 11.64
CA PHE A 40 -3.44 26.62 11.90
C PHE A 40 -2.16 27.45 11.64
N VAL A 41 -1.16 27.33 12.53
CA VAL A 41 0.11 28.07 12.40
C VAL A 41 1.37 27.19 12.49
N GLY A 42 1.24 25.94 12.94
CA GLY A 42 2.39 25.06 13.07
C GLY A 42 2.15 23.83 13.95
N ALA A 43 3.22 23.14 14.31
CA ALA A 43 3.21 21.96 15.14
C ALA A 43 4.26 22.06 16.26
N ARG A 44 3.95 21.49 17.42
CA ARG A 44 4.85 21.39 18.58
C ARG A 44 5.39 19.98 18.71
N LEU A 45 6.70 19.87 18.88
CA LEU A 45 7.39 18.61 19.17
C LEU A 45 7.33 18.27 20.67
N PRO A 46 7.52 16.99 21.06
CA PRO A 46 7.62 16.60 22.46
C PRO A 46 8.76 17.28 23.24
N SER A 47 9.79 17.77 22.54
CA SER A 47 10.88 18.56 23.13
C SER A 47 10.44 19.96 23.57
N GLY A 48 9.23 20.40 23.20
CA GLY A 48 8.76 21.78 23.37
C GLY A 48 9.13 22.72 22.23
N GLN A 49 9.86 22.25 21.22
CA GLN A 49 10.17 23.05 20.04
C GLN A 49 8.95 23.24 19.14
N ASP A 50 8.75 24.47 18.68
CA ASP A 50 7.71 24.82 17.71
C ASP A 50 8.26 24.86 16.28
N ILE A 51 7.51 24.26 15.36
CA ILE A 51 7.76 24.29 13.92
C ILE A 51 6.57 25.02 13.29
N LEU A 52 6.81 26.22 12.78
CA LEU A 52 5.79 27.03 12.11
C LEU A 52 5.70 26.63 10.63
N CYS A 53 4.47 26.47 10.13
CA CYS A 53 4.24 26.19 8.72
C CYS A 53 2.91 26.76 8.24
N GLN A 54 2.86 27.12 6.95
CA GLN A 54 1.66 27.68 6.32
C GLN A 54 0.62 26.59 6.00
N GLN A 55 1.09 25.37 5.74
CA GLN A 55 0.27 24.24 5.38
C GLN A 55 0.74 22.99 6.11
N LEU A 56 -0.21 22.12 6.40
CA LEU A 56 0.02 20.83 7.02
C LEU A 56 -0.70 19.75 6.22
N ILE A 57 0.08 18.79 5.71
CA ILE A 57 -0.44 17.59 5.07
C ILE A 57 -0.27 16.44 6.05
N LEU A 58 -1.36 15.78 6.40
CA LEU A 58 -1.36 14.62 7.29
C LEU A 58 -1.82 13.35 6.58
N ASP A 59 -1.24 12.23 7.00
CA ASP A 59 -1.83 10.93 6.70
C ASP A 59 -3.20 10.82 7.41
N PRO A 60 -4.23 10.29 6.74
CA PRO A 60 -5.60 10.31 7.26
C PRO A 60 -5.80 9.36 8.45
N SER A 61 -4.80 8.55 8.83
CA SER A 61 -4.81 7.77 10.08
C SER A 61 -4.53 8.60 11.34
N TYR A 62 -3.97 9.81 11.21
CA TYR A 62 -3.75 10.68 12.36
C TYR A 62 -5.06 11.26 12.87
N LYS A 63 -5.31 11.09 14.18
CA LYS A 63 -6.46 11.69 14.85
C LYS A 63 -6.18 13.17 15.10
N VAL A 64 -6.95 14.03 14.47
CA VAL A 64 -6.90 15.47 14.71
C VAL A 64 -8.12 15.88 15.55
N PRO A 65 -7.97 16.76 16.56
CA PRO A 65 -9.09 17.23 17.37
C PRO A 65 -10.18 17.88 16.50
N PRO A 66 -11.46 17.64 16.82
CA PRO A 66 -12.61 18.10 16.02
C PRO A 66 -12.82 19.63 16.00
N THR A 67 -11.98 20.41 16.69
CA THR A 67 -12.05 21.88 16.70
C THR A 67 -11.62 22.52 15.37
N LEU A 68 -11.03 21.73 14.48
CA LEU A 68 -10.95 22.05 13.05
C LEU A 68 -12.20 21.45 12.44
N ASP A 69 -13.24 22.26 12.23
CA ASP A 69 -14.44 21.88 11.48
C ASP A 69 -14.03 21.39 10.09
N VAL A 70 -13.78 20.09 9.99
CA VAL A 70 -13.76 19.39 8.73
C VAL A 70 -15.23 19.05 8.50
N PRO A 71 -15.90 19.61 7.49
CA PRO A 71 -17.10 18.98 6.98
C PRO A 71 -16.65 17.61 6.46
N CYS A 72 -16.76 16.60 7.33
CA CYS A 72 -16.91 15.23 6.88
C CYS A 72 -18.17 15.29 6.04
N ASP A 73 -17.99 15.38 4.72
CA ASP A 73 -19.09 15.25 3.80
C ASP A 73 -19.80 13.95 4.19
N GLY A 74 -21.00 14.10 4.76
CA GLY A 74 -21.91 13.03 5.09
C GLY A 74 -22.47 12.42 3.81
N SER A 75 -21.64 12.33 2.77
CA SER A 75 -21.90 11.55 1.59
C SER A 75 -21.92 10.10 2.05
N ASP A 76 -23.15 9.57 2.09
CA ASP A 76 -23.50 8.16 2.01
C ASP A 76 -22.86 7.52 0.77
N SER A 77 -21.53 7.46 0.71
CA SER A 77 -20.85 6.62 -0.25
C SER A 77 -21.01 5.20 0.27
N ASN A 78 -21.96 4.46 -0.30
CA ASN A 78 -22.17 3.02 -0.15
C ASN A 78 -20.93 2.15 -0.50
N LEU A 79 -19.74 2.74 -0.60
CA LEU A 79 -18.50 2.01 -0.81
C LEU A 79 -18.00 1.41 0.50
N PRO A 80 -17.64 0.12 0.51
CA PRO A 80 -17.05 -0.52 1.67
C PRO A 80 -15.78 0.24 2.09
N ARG A 81 -15.83 0.84 3.28
CA ARG A 81 -14.71 1.58 3.89
C ARG A 81 -13.60 0.65 4.42
N ARG A 82 -13.63 -0.63 4.08
CA ARG A 82 -12.68 -1.62 4.56
C ARG A 82 -12.23 -2.54 3.45
N VAL A 83 -10.98 -2.96 3.54
CA VAL A 83 -10.37 -3.92 2.62
C VAL A 83 -9.77 -5.05 3.44
N ALA A 84 -10.21 -6.26 3.16
CA ALA A 84 -9.58 -7.46 3.70
C ALA A 84 -8.37 -7.80 2.84
N ARG A 85 -7.23 -8.01 3.50
CA ARG A 85 -5.95 -8.31 2.85
C ARG A 85 -5.37 -9.60 3.38
N GLY A 86 -4.76 -10.37 2.49
CA GLY A 86 -4.01 -11.58 2.79
C GLY A 86 -2.58 -11.45 2.30
N ILE A 87 -1.63 -11.95 3.08
CA ILE A 87 -0.23 -12.08 2.67
C ILE A 87 0.15 -13.53 2.90
N CYS A 88 0.69 -14.19 1.88
CA CYS A 88 1.10 -15.59 1.95
C CYS A 88 2.53 -15.75 1.43
N ILE A 89 3.28 -16.65 2.06
CA ILE A 89 4.55 -17.19 1.54
C ILE A 89 4.27 -18.63 1.10
N ILE A 90 4.57 -18.95 -0.15
CA ILE A 90 4.27 -20.26 -0.74
C ILE A 90 5.52 -20.90 -1.36
N SER A 91 5.53 -22.23 -1.40
CA SER A 91 6.69 -23.03 -1.81
C SER A 91 6.97 -23.02 -3.31
N LYS A 92 5.93 -22.87 -4.13
CA LYS A 92 6.01 -22.85 -5.60
C LYS A 92 4.92 -21.98 -6.21
N SER A 93 5.00 -21.73 -7.52
CA SER A 93 3.99 -20.94 -8.24
C SER A 93 2.64 -21.67 -8.32
N VAL A 94 1.54 -20.93 -8.21
CA VAL A 94 0.16 -21.37 -8.48
C VAL A 94 0.01 -21.89 -9.91
N LYS A 95 0.70 -21.27 -10.87
CA LYS A 95 0.73 -21.70 -12.26
C LYS A 95 2.15 -22.15 -12.61
N GLN A 96 2.30 -23.39 -13.09
CA GLN A 96 3.59 -23.93 -13.47
C GLN A 96 4.34 -22.98 -14.44
N ASP A 97 5.65 -22.87 -14.24
CA ASP A 97 6.58 -22.05 -15.03
C ASP A 97 6.25 -20.54 -15.13
N SER A 98 5.35 -20.04 -14.29
CA SER A 98 4.99 -18.62 -14.23
C SER A 98 5.64 -17.94 -13.03
N SER A 99 6.37 -16.85 -13.26
CA SER A 99 7.01 -16.08 -12.17
C SER A 99 5.99 -15.22 -11.41
N ASN A 100 5.21 -14.42 -12.14
CA ASN A 100 4.24 -13.50 -11.56
C ASN A 100 2.85 -13.81 -12.15
N VAL A 101 1.84 -13.93 -11.29
CA VAL A 101 0.49 -14.37 -11.68
C VAL A 101 -0.54 -13.51 -10.99
N LEU A 102 -1.55 -13.07 -11.75
CA LEU A 102 -2.76 -12.46 -11.20
C LEU A 102 -3.90 -13.47 -11.31
N VAL A 103 -4.44 -13.90 -10.18
CA VAL A 103 -5.63 -14.74 -10.10
C VAL A 103 -6.80 -13.88 -9.63
N VAL A 104 -7.98 -14.12 -10.22
CA VAL A 104 -9.21 -13.40 -9.91
C VAL A 104 -10.27 -14.42 -9.58
N PHE A 105 -10.84 -14.29 -8.38
CA PHE A 105 -12.06 -14.99 -8.01
C PHE A 105 -13.24 -14.05 -8.23
N PRO A 106 -14.09 -14.27 -9.25
CA PRO A 106 -15.28 -13.46 -9.47
C PRO A 106 -16.22 -13.46 -8.26
N PRO A 107 -17.13 -12.48 -8.14
CA PRO A 107 -18.17 -12.51 -7.11
C PRO A 107 -18.91 -13.86 -7.09
N LYS A 108 -19.25 -14.33 -5.88
CA LYS A 108 -19.95 -15.60 -5.61
C LYS A 108 -19.21 -16.88 -6.05
N SER A 109 -17.92 -16.83 -6.35
CA SER A 109 -17.16 -18.02 -6.75
C SER A 109 -16.53 -18.78 -5.58
N LEU A 110 -16.27 -18.11 -4.45
CA LEU A 110 -15.73 -18.72 -3.24
C LEU A 110 -16.81 -19.02 -2.21
N GLU A 111 -17.75 -18.09 -2.02
CA GLU A 111 -18.90 -18.21 -1.12
C GLU A 111 -20.09 -17.40 -1.66
N ASP A 112 -21.33 -17.81 -1.36
CA ASP A 112 -22.54 -17.12 -1.84
C ASP A 112 -22.64 -15.66 -1.35
N GLN A 113 -22.11 -15.38 -0.17
CA GLN A 113 -22.07 -14.05 0.45
C GLN A 113 -20.96 -13.15 -0.13
N GLN A 114 -20.09 -13.68 -1.00
CA GLN A 114 -19.01 -12.93 -1.62
C GLN A 114 -19.57 -11.95 -2.67
N VAL A 115 -19.73 -10.68 -2.29
CA VAL A 115 -20.27 -9.63 -3.19
C VAL A 115 -19.22 -9.10 -4.17
N ALA A 116 -17.95 -9.02 -3.77
CA ALA A 116 -16.86 -8.45 -4.58
C ALA A 116 -15.86 -9.50 -5.04
N ALA A 117 -15.10 -9.20 -6.10
CA ALA A 117 -14.01 -10.07 -6.54
C ALA A 117 -12.89 -10.13 -5.49
N VAL A 118 -12.22 -11.28 -5.40
CA VAL A 118 -10.96 -11.43 -4.65
C VAL A 118 -9.82 -11.49 -5.66
N TRP A 119 -8.85 -10.60 -5.51
CA TRP A 119 -7.65 -10.57 -6.34
C TRP A 119 -6.49 -11.22 -5.61
N VAL A 120 -5.67 -11.99 -6.33
CA VAL A 120 -4.45 -12.60 -5.80
C VAL A 120 -3.29 -12.27 -6.73
N LEU A 121 -2.34 -11.48 -6.24
CA LEU A 121 -1.11 -11.16 -6.95
C LEU A 121 0.03 -12.01 -6.38
N GLN A 122 0.45 -13.01 -7.15
CA GLN A 122 1.65 -13.78 -6.87
C GLN A 122 2.87 -13.13 -7.50
N LEU A 123 3.93 -12.96 -6.70
CA LEU A 123 5.24 -12.45 -7.12
C LEU A 123 6.33 -13.45 -6.73
N SER A 124 7.28 -13.69 -7.63
CA SER A 124 8.42 -14.56 -7.34
C SER A 124 9.62 -13.80 -6.76
N SER A 125 10.60 -14.57 -6.28
CA SER A 125 11.91 -14.07 -5.85
C SER A 125 12.68 -13.25 -6.92
N ASN A 126 12.32 -13.32 -8.21
CA ASN A 126 12.95 -12.50 -9.25
C ASN A 126 12.75 -10.98 -9.05
N LEU A 127 11.73 -10.58 -8.28
CA LEU A 127 11.50 -9.19 -7.90
C LEU A 127 12.16 -8.83 -6.56
N ALA A 128 12.95 -9.73 -5.96
CA ALA A 128 13.58 -9.55 -4.65
C ALA A 128 12.58 -9.22 -3.51
N VAL A 129 11.36 -9.75 -3.60
CA VAL A 129 10.32 -9.61 -2.56
C VAL A 129 10.34 -10.76 -1.56
N CYS A 130 10.98 -11.88 -1.90
CA CYS A 130 11.13 -13.05 -1.04
C CYS A 130 12.40 -13.86 -1.37
N PRO A 131 12.83 -14.79 -0.49
CA PRO A 131 14.02 -15.61 -0.73
C PRO A 131 13.93 -16.48 -2.01
N PRO A 132 15.07 -16.89 -2.58
CA PRO A 132 15.10 -17.77 -3.75
C PRO A 132 14.28 -19.05 -3.57
N GLY A 133 13.58 -19.46 -4.64
CA GLY A 133 12.73 -20.65 -4.62
C GLY A 133 11.49 -20.52 -3.73
N LYS A 134 11.06 -19.29 -3.45
CA LYS A 134 9.81 -18.95 -2.76
C LYS A 134 9.04 -17.90 -3.57
N PHE A 135 7.76 -17.76 -3.22
CA PHE A 135 6.85 -16.80 -3.82
C PHE A 135 6.03 -16.11 -2.73
N MET A 136 5.67 -14.85 -2.96
CA MET A 136 4.68 -14.14 -2.15
C MET A 136 3.37 -14.06 -2.90
N ALA A 137 2.25 -14.24 -2.21
CA ALA A 137 0.92 -13.96 -2.74
C ALA A 137 0.24 -12.89 -1.89
N TYR A 138 -0.24 -11.83 -2.53
CA TYR A 138 -1.01 -10.77 -1.92
C TYR A 138 -2.46 -10.90 -2.35
N LEU A 139 -3.36 -11.03 -1.37
CA LEU A 139 -4.79 -11.13 -1.60
C LEU A 139 -5.47 -9.82 -1.16
N SER A 140 -6.48 -9.39 -1.90
CA SER A 140 -7.24 -8.19 -1.56
C SER A 140 -8.70 -8.31 -2.01
N THR A 141 -9.62 -7.91 -1.14
CA THR A 141 -11.03 -7.75 -1.50
C THR A 141 -11.67 -6.65 -0.64
N PRO A 142 -12.49 -5.76 -1.22
CA PRO A 142 -13.27 -4.82 -0.45
C PRO A 142 -14.34 -5.55 0.37
N CYS A 143 -14.61 -5.10 1.60
CA CYS A 143 -15.56 -5.73 2.49
C CYS A 143 -16.31 -4.70 3.34
N ALA A 144 -17.61 -4.91 3.57
CA ALA A 144 -18.38 -4.10 4.52
C ALA A 144 -18.10 -4.53 5.97
N ASP A 145 -18.09 -5.85 6.19
CA ASP A 145 -17.80 -6.47 7.47
C ASP A 145 -16.41 -7.12 7.51
N ALA A 146 -15.72 -6.94 8.63
CA ALA A 146 -14.36 -7.44 8.80
C ALA A 146 -14.28 -8.97 8.91
N SER A 147 -15.29 -9.63 9.48
CA SER A 147 -15.30 -11.08 9.65
C SER A 147 -15.53 -11.77 8.30
N THR A 148 -16.52 -11.31 7.53
CA THR A 148 -16.82 -11.81 6.18
C THR A 148 -15.64 -11.59 5.23
N GLY A 149 -15.01 -10.41 5.28
CA GLY A 149 -13.83 -10.13 4.46
C GLY A 149 -12.67 -11.08 4.76
N LYS A 150 -12.34 -11.31 6.05
CA LYS A 150 -11.31 -12.27 6.45
C LYS A 150 -11.64 -13.70 6.02
N GLN A 151 -12.91 -14.09 6.10
CA GLN A 151 -13.37 -15.41 5.67
C GLN A 151 -13.18 -15.60 4.15
N CYS A 152 -13.57 -14.62 3.33
CA CYS A 152 -13.34 -14.67 1.88
C CYS A 152 -11.87 -14.85 1.52
N ILE A 153 -10.97 -14.11 2.18
CA ILE A 153 -9.51 -14.25 1.97
C ILE A 153 -9.02 -15.65 2.37
N LYS A 154 -9.47 -16.18 3.52
CA LYS A 154 -9.10 -17.54 3.96
C LYS A 154 -9.58 -18.61 2.98
N LYS A 155 -10.81 -18.50 2.47
CA LYS A 155 -11.33 -19.43 1.46
C LYS A 155 -10.51 -19.39 0.17
N ALA A 156 -10.10 -18.20 -0.28
CA ALA A 156 -9.21 -18.08 -1.43
C ALA A 156 -7.85 -18.77 -1.19
N ILE A 157 -7.29 -18.62 0.02
CA ILE A 157 -6.06 -19.30 0.45
C ILE A 157 -6.24 -20.83 0.41
N ASP A 158 -7.32 -21.35 1.00
CA ASP A 158 -7.62 -22.80 1.04
C ASP A 158 -7.85 -23.39 -0.37
N VAL A 159 -8.44 -22.62 -1.27
CA VAL A 159 -8.63 -23.01 -2.67
C VAL A 159 -7.30 -23.08 -3.41
N LEU A 160 -6.40 -22.11 -3.19
CA LEU A 160 -5.14 -22.02 -3.93
C LEU A 160 -4.00 -22.87 -3.36
N PHE A 161 -3.95 -23.07 -2.05
CA PHE A 161 -2.75 -23.59 -1.38
C PHE A 161 -3.06 -24.76 -0.46
N ASN A 162 -2.10 -25.68 -0.33
CA ASN A 162 -2.15 -26.75 0.66
C ASN A 162 -1.53 -26.26 1.98
N PRO A 163 -2.15 -26.49 3.14
CA PRO A 163 -1.53 -26.19 4.42
C PRO A 163 -0.22 -26.98 4.58
N GLN A 164 0.77 -26.42 5.28
CA GLN A 164 1.92 -27.18 5.71
C GLN A 164 1.45 -28.33 6.62
N ALA A 165 1.80 -29.57 6.26
CA ALA A 165 1.66 -30.70 7.18
C ALA A 165 2.56 -30.44 8.39
N SER A 166 1.99 -30.46 9.59
CA SER A 166 2.78 -30.42 10.83
C SER A 166 3.68 -31.65 10.87
N ASP A 167 4.99 -31.46 11.03
CA ASP A 167 6.00 -32.52 11.19
C ASP A 167 5.70 -33.37 12.43
N GLY A 168 4.84 -34.38 12.26
CA GLY A 168 4.37 -35.25 13.31
C GLY A 168 3.81 -36.57 12.79
N SER A 169 4.46 -37.17 11.79
CA SER A 169 4.32 -38.61 11.53
C SER A 169 5.46 -39.07 10.62
N GLU A 170 6.55 -39.55 11.22
CA GLU A 170 7.39 -40.54 10.55
C GLU A 170 6.52 -41.79 10.30
N GLY A 171 6.39 -42.18 9.03
CA GLY A 171 5.92 -43.51 8.65
C GLY A 171 4.57 -43.57 7.95
N HIS A 172 4.55 -43.39 6.63
CA HIS A 172 4.36 -44.48 5.67
C HIS A 172 4.57 -43.91 4.26
N LEU A 173 5.58 -44.42 3.55
CA LEU A 173 5.74 -44.22 2.11
C LEU A 173 4.67 -45.07 1.41
N GLU A 174 3.48 -44.53 1.23
CA GLU A 174 2.58 -45.03 0.19
C GLU A 174 2.90 -44.26 -1.10
N THR A 175 3.71 -44.90 -1.93
CA THR A 175 3.86 -44.58 -3.34
C THR A 175 2.52 -44.79 -4.05
N THR A 176 1.71 -43.75 -4.13
CA THR A 176 0.66 -43.64 -5.15
C THR A 176 1.25 -43.02 -6.40
N ASN A 177 1.62 -43.88 -7.35
CA ASN A 177 1.81 -43.52 -8.75
C ASN A 177 0.44 -43.19 -9.36
N GLU A 178 0.02 -41.91 -9.34
CA GLU A 178 -1.09 -41.44 -10.18
C GLU A 178 -0.83 -39.98 -10.64
N SER A 179 -0.57 -39.83 -11.95
CA SER A 179 -0.70 -38.62 -12.79
C SER A 179 0.05 -37.32 -12.43
N ASN A 180 0.56 -36.63 -13.47
CA ASN A 180 0.98 -35.22 -13.44
C ASN A 180 -0.22 -34.29 -13.12
N GLU A 181 -0.82 -34.42 -11.93
CA GLU A 181 -1.81 -33.46 -11.46
C GLU A 181 -1.10 -32.22 -10.89
N ASP A 182 -1.65 -31.05 -11.19
CA ASP A 182 -1.26 -29.73 -10.66
C ASP A 182 -1.33 -29.73 -9.12
N VAL A 183 -0.32 -30.29 -8.46
CA VAL A 183 -0.24 -30.28 -6.99
C VAL A 183 -0.21 -28.83 -6.52
N LYS A 184 -1.20 -28.40 -5.73
CA LYS A 184 -1.28 -27.03 -5.21
C LYS A 184 0.02 -26.63 -4.46
N PRO A 185 0.44 -25.36 -4.51
CA PRO A 185 1.56 -24.88 -3.71
C PRO A 185 1.35 -25.08 -2.21
N THR A 186 2.43 -25.38 -1.49
CA THR A 186 2.38 -25.45 -0.02
C THR A 186 2.42 -24.05 0.57
N LEU A 187 1.48 -23.76 1.47
CA LEU A 187 1.43 -22.54 2.28
C LEU A 187 2.41 -22.66 3.45
N ILE A 188 3.47 -21.85 3.43
CA ILE A 188 4.50 -21.82 4.48
C ILE A 188 4.09 -20.88 5.60
N TRP A 189 3.52 -19.72 5.24
CA TRP A 189 3.09 -18.73 6.21
C TRP A 189 1.96 -17.89 5.62
N SER A 190 1.04 -17.44 6.48
CA SER A 190 0.02 -16.47 6.08
C SER A 190 -0.34 -15.48 7.19
N CYS A 191 -0.78 -14.30 6.78
CA CYS A 191 -1.41 -13.31 7.63
C CYS A 191 -2.64 -12.74 6.92
N VAL A 192 -3.73 -12.57 7.66
CA VAL A 192 -4.96 -11.99 7.16
C VAL A 192 -5.39 -10.87 8.10
N TYR A 193 -5.59 -9.67 7.56
CA TYR A 193 -6.00 -8.49 8.31
C TYR A 193 -7.01 -7.67 7.52
N VAL A 194 -7.63 -6.71 8.20
CA VAL A 194 -8.57 -5.77 7.59
C VAL A 194 -8.03 -4.37 7.81
N GLN A 195 -7.99 -3.60 6.74
CA GLN A 195 -7.57 -2.21 6.74
C GLN A 195 -8.81 -1.34 6.58
N GLU A 196 -8.98 -0.35 7.45
CA GLU A 196 -9.96 0.72 7.24
C GLU A 196 -9.40 1.74 6.26
N ILE A 197 -10.22 2.16 5.30
CA ILE A 197 -9.85 3.13 4.27
C ILE A 197 -10.46 4.46 4.65
N THR A 198 -9.60 5.39 5.04
CA THR A 198 -9.96 6.79 5.25
C THR A 198 -9.71 7.56 3.96
N GLN A 199 -10.73 8.32 3.53
CA GLN A 199 -10.61 9.22 2.38
C GLN A 199 -9.83 10.48 2.77
N GLY A 200 -9.14 11.05 1.79
CA GLY A 200 -8.47 12.33 1.96
C GLY A 200 -9.45 13.48 2.15
N THR A 201 -9.00 14.55 2.80
CA THR A 201 -9.79 15.77 3.05
C THR A 201 -9.14 16.96 2.36
N SER A 202 -9.96 17.84 1.80
CA SER A 202 -9.56 19.16 1.30
C SER A 202 -10.09 20.22 2.29
N GLY A 203 -9.24 21.13 2.76
CA GLY A 203 -9.59 22.14 3.77
C GLY A 203 -8.36 22.79 4.41
N SER A 204 -8.51 23.34 5.62
CA SER A 204 -7.39 23.88 6.41
C SER A 204 -6.37 22.80 6.80
N LEU A 205 -6.82 21.55 6.85
CA LEU A 205 -5.99 20.37 7.01
C LEU A 205 -6.08 19.50 5.75
N LEU A 206 -4.92 19.27 5.15
CA LEU A 206 -4.81 18.56 3.90
C LEU A 206 -4.49 17.09 4.15
N SER A 207 -5.16 16.18 3.45
CA SER A 207 -4.85 14.75 3.57
C SER A 207 -5.03 14.02 2.25
N CYS A 208 -4.09 13.10 1.96
CA CYS A 208 -4.21 12.17 0.83
C CYS A 208 -4.95 10.90 1.27
N PRO A 209 -5.71 10.25 0.37
CA PRO A 209 -6.39 9.00 0.69
C PRO A 209 -5.39 7.87 0.96
N MET A 210 -5.80 6.92 1.79
CA MET A 210 -5.06 5.67 2.01
C MET A 210 -5.10 4.75 0.78
N PRO A 211 -4.12 3.83 0.61
CA PRO A 211 -4.16 2.81 -0.43
C PRO A 211 -5.44 1.96 -0.35
N ASP A 212 -6.24 2.02 -1.41
CA ASP A 212 -7.56 1.41 -1.49
C ASP A 212 -7.49 -0.07 -1.96
N ALA A 213 -8.62 -0.62 -2.38
CA ALA A 213 -8.70 -1.99 -2.90
C ALA A 213 -8.25 -2.11 -4.37
N SER A 214 -7.92 -1.00 -5.04
CA SER A 214 -7.58 -0.98 -6.46
C SER A 214 -6.25 -1.68 -6.71
N LEU A 215 -6.10 -2.27 -7.90
CA LEU A 215 -4.87 -2.95 -8.30
C LEU A 215 -3.75 -1.96 -8.69
N ASP A 216 -4.12 -0.72 -8.97
CA ASP A 216 -3.22 0.32 -9.45
C ASP A 216 -3.28 1.59 -8.58
N TYR A 217 -2.48 2.58 -8.97
CA TYR A 217 -2.30 3.82 -8.22
C TYR A 217 -3.11 4.99 -8.75
N ARG A 218 -4.09 4.79 -9.64
CA ARG A 218 -4.80 5.90 -10.28
C ARG A 218 -5.49 6.80 -9.25
N ASN A 219 -6.25 6.22 -8.32
CA ASN A 219 -7.00 6.98 -7.32
C ASN A 219 -6.09 7.83 -6.42
N ILE A 220 -5.00 7.25 -5.92
CA ILE A 220 -4.04 8.00 -5.09
C ILE A 220 -3.30 9.07 -5.89
N LEU A 221 -2.97 8.81 -7.16
CA LEU A 221 -2.31 9.77 -8.03
C LEU A 221 -3.21 10.95 -8.40
N GLU A 222 -4.48 10.68 -8.72
CA GLU A 222 -5.47 11.71 -9.01
C GLU A 222 -5.75 12.59 -7.78
N ALA A 223 -5.90 11.98 -6.60
CA ALA A 223 -6.04 12.72 -5.36
C ALA A 223 -4.81 13.59 -5.05
N THR A 224 -3.60 13.04 -5.28
CA THR A 224 -2.34 13.79 -5.09
C THR A 224 -2.23 14.97 -6.05
N LYS A 225 -2.62 14.79 -7.32
CA LYS A 225 -2.64 15.89 -8.31
C LYS A 225 -3.62 16.99 -7.92
N LYS A 226 -4.84 16.60 -7.53
CA LYS A 226 -5.85 17.55 -7.05
C LYS A 226 -5.32 18.34 -5.86
N LEU A 227 -4.76 17.64 -4.87
CA LEU A 227 -4.19 18.28 -3.69
C LEU A 227 -3.04 19.24 -4.05
N PHE A 228 -2.15 18.84 -4.96
CA PHE A 228 -1.07 19.69 -5.42
C PHE A 228 -1.60 20.96 -6.10
N SER A 229 -2.62 20.86 -6.95
CA SER A 229 -3.23 22.02 -7.61
C SER A 229 -3.97 22.94 -6.63
N ASP A 230 -4.55 22.39 -5.56
CA ASP A 230 -5.15 23.20 -4.49
C ASP A 230 -4.10 24.02 -3.73
N ILE A 231 -2.90 23.46 -3.53
CA ILE A 231 -1.79 24.12 -2.84
C ILE A 231 -1.03 25.10 -3.76
N PHE A 232 -0.74 24.66 -4.99
CA PHE A 232 0.11 25.35 -5.96
C PHE A 232 -0.64 25.49 -7.30
N PRO A 233 -1.65 26.37 -7.40
CA PRO A 233 -2.58 26.42 -8.54
C PRO A 233 -1.93 26.78 -9.88
N ASN A 234 -0.77 27.45 -9.85
CA ASN A 234 -0.08 27.92 -11.04
C ASN A 234 1.18 27.09 -11.36
N GLU A 235 1.46 26.02 -10.61
CA GLU A 235 2.65 25.20 -10.79
C GLU A 235 2.33 23.92 -11.59
N GLU A 236 3.31 23.46 -12.37
CA GLU A 236 3.20 22.19 -13.09
C GLU A 236 3.43 21.00 -12.13
N PHE A 237 2.58 19.97 -12.22
CA PHE A 237 2.75 18.76 -11.43
C PHE A 237 3.88 17.88 -11.99
N LEU A 238 5.00 17.83 -11.28
CA LEU A 238 6.21 17.04 -11.62
C LEU A 238 6.75 17.34 -13.04
N PRO A 239 7.21 18.58 -13.29
CA PRO A 239 7.74 18.97 -14.59
C PRO A 239 8.93 18.10 -14.98
N ARG A 240 9.02 17.73 -16.26
CA ARG A 240 10.18 17.00 -16.79
C ARG A 240 11.40 17.89 -16.68
N LYS A 241 12.40 17.47 -15.92
CA LYS A 241 13.72 18.10 -15.96
C LYS A 241 14.45 17.61 -17.21
N SER A 242 15.03 18.52 -17.97
CA SER A 242 16.14 18.16 -18.86
C SER A 242 17.24 17.52 -18.00
N ALA A 243 17.82 16.42 -18.48
CA ALA A 243 19.00 15.84 -17.84
C ALA A 243 20.09 16.94 -17.76
N PRO A 244 20.86 17.03 -16.67
CA PRO A 244 22.06 17.85 -16.69
C PRO A 244 22.94 17.33 -17.83
N VAL A 245 23.23 18.19 -18.79
CA VAL A 245 24.30 17.94 -19.77
C VAL A 245 25.57 17.92 -18.93
N TYR A 246 26.06 16.73 -18.59
CA TYR A 246 27.45 16.61 -18.18
C TYR A 246 28.26 17.04 -19.40
N ALA A 247 28.93 18.18 -19.31
CA ALA A 247 29.93 18.54 -20.29
C ALA A 247 31.00 17.46 -20.20
N ASP A 248 31.14 16.66 -21.27
CA ASP A 248 32.31 15.82 -21.47
C ASP A 248 33.50 16.78 -21.54
N ASP A 249 34.17 16.97 -20.42
CA ASP A 249 35.46 17.66 -20.35
C ASP A 249 36.56 16.66 -20.72
N ASP A 250 36.46 16.09 -21.93
CA ASP A 250 37.56 15.38 -22.57
C ASP A 250 38.56 16.43 -23.06
N SER A 251 39.39 16.91 -22.12
CA SER A 251 40.65 17.58 -22.42
C SER A 251 41.82 16.61 -22.20
N ASP A 252 41.82 15.51 -22.95
CA ASP A 252 43.06 14.82 -23.31
C ASP A 252 43.75 15.64 -24.42
N SER A 253 44.38 16.74 -24.02
CA SER A 253 45.43 17.37 -24.82
C SER A 253 46.66 16.47 -24.74
N ALA A 254 46.82 15.60 -25.73
CA ALA A 254 48.09 15.02 -26.09
C ALA A 254 48.98 16.09 -26.73
N GLU A 255 50.03 16.49 -26.02
CA GLU A 255 51.34 16.85 -26.60
C GLU A 255 52.42 15.98 -25.93
#